data_AF-A0A960P054-F1
#
_entry.id   AF-A0A960P054-F1
#
_cell.length_a   1.000
_cell.length_b   1.000
_cell.length_c   1.000
_cell.angle_alpha   90.00
_cell.angle_beta   90.00
_cell.angle_gamma   90.00
#
_symmetry.space_group_name_H-M   'P 1'
#
loop_
_entity.id
_entity.type
_entity.pdbx_description
1 polymer ?
#
loop_
_entity_poly.entity_id
_entity_poly.type
_entity_poly.pdbx_seq_one_letter_code
_entity_poly.pdbx_strand_id
1 'polypeptide(L)'
;MRTWPPARLAWHTWFAWCAWCAWLPTAAAVAQTTWTVDIVADENDSACIPGDCSLREAIAGAGPLDTIEFGLPGSPPWTLRLASPLTIAGTISISGPGSDQLRISGDSGGDGTADVRPFEIDAAGSLSLAQVGIEKGISPAGSTRNGGCLRNLGTLTLEAVEISACSGWSGTSSTFNGNAGASGGAVWNGAGAVLSIASSRLTLNVAGGGASSPDGFSAGPEGGSGGALANAGTATIFDTTFEGNHAGRGGYPDGRGGDGGAVANLAGGVLR
;
A
#
# COMPACT_ATOMS: atom_id res chain seq x y z
N MET A 1 42.72 -19.87 -61.34
CA MET A 1 41.90 -20.74 -62.21
C MET A 1 41.94 -22.16 -61.67
N ARG A 2 40.92 -22.58 -60.91
CA ARG A 2 40.56 -23.99 -60.69
C ARG A 2 39.04 -24.03 -60.53
N THR A 3 38.38 -24.54 -61.56
CA THR A 3 36.92 -24.71 -61.66
C THR A 3 36.52 -26.04 -61.03
N TRP A 4 35.52 -26.03 -60.14
CA TRP A 4 34.81 -27.23 -59.68
C TRP A 4 33.40 -27.26 -60.29
N PRO A 5 32.88 -28.44 -60.68
CA PRO A 5 31.55 -28.59 -61.29
C PRO A 5 30.43 -28.69 -60.23
N PRO A 6 29.15 -28.53 -60.63
CA PRO A 6 28.01 -28.67 -59.73
C PRO A 6 27.50 -30.12 -59.70
N ALA A 7 27.03 -30.59 -58.54
CA ALA A 7 26.25 -31.82 -58.43
C ALA A 7 24.87 -31.52 -57.80
N ARG A 8 23.82 -31.85 -58.58
CA ARG A 8 22.41 -31.92 -58.19
C ARG A 8 22.06 -33.37 -57.81
N LEU A 9 21.15 -33.56 -56.85
CA LEU A 9 20.09 -34.61 -56.68
C LEU A 9 19.85 -34.77 -55.16
N ALA A 10 18.75 -34.33 -54.54
CA ALA A 10 17.33 -34.73 -54.63
C ALA A 10 16.95 -35.95 -53.75
N TRP A 11 15.71 -35.87 -53.22
CA TRP A 11 14.83 -36.92 -52.68
C TRP A 11 14.69 -37.09 -51.15
N HIS A 12 13.63 -36.45 -50.63
CA HIS A 12 12.54 -36.95 -49.79
C HIS A 12 12.84 -37.89 -48.60
N THR A 13 12.61 -37.37 -47.39
CA THR A 13 12.01 -38.16 -46.30
C THR A 13 10.88 -37.36 -45.66
N TRP A 14 9.71 -37.97 -45.65
CA TRP A 14 8.44 -37.44 -45.20
C TRP A 14 8.47 -37.19 -43.68
N PHE A 15 8.27 -35.94 -43.26
CA PHE A 15 7.86 -35.67 -41.88
C PHE A 15 6.35 -35.80 -41.80
N ALA A 16 5.89 -36.93 -41.25
CA ALA A 16 4.52 -37.11 -40.83
C ALA A 16 4.21 -36.08 -39.73
N TRP A 17 3.47 -35.03 -40.10
CA TRP A 17 2.84 -34.12 -39.17
C TRP A 17 1.82 -34.90 -38.34
N CYS A 18 2.18 -35.26 -37.11
CA CYS A 18 1.22 -35.66 -36.09
C CYS A 18 0.37 -34.44 -35.72
N ALA A 19 -0.76 -34.29 -36.42
CA ALA A 19 -1.84 -33.39 -36.00
C ALA A 19 -2.53 -33.99 -34.77
N TRP A 20 -1.88 -33.90 -33.61
CA TRP A 20 -2.59 -33.95 -32.34
C TRP A 20 -3.18 -32.57 -32.10
N CYS A 21 -4.41 -32.41 -32.56
CA CYS A 21 -5.29 -31.32 -32.19
C CYS A 21 -5.60 -31.50 -30.70
N ALA A 22 -4.72 -30.98 -29.84
CA ALA A 22 -4.97 -30.92 -28.40
C ALA A 22 -6.20 -30.04 -28.19
N TRP A 23 -7.30 -30.68 -27.79
CA TRP A 23 -8.47 -30.02 -27.22
C TRP A 23 -7.98 -29.34 -25.94
N LEU A 24 -7.56 -28.08 -26.04
CA LEU A 24 -7.30 -27.26 -24.86
C LEU A 24 -8.67 -27.05 -24.20
N PRO A 25 -8.86 -27.48 -22.94
CA PRO A 25 -10.09 -27.16 -22.24
C PRO A 25 -10.18 -25.63 -22.18
N THR A 26 -11.29 -25.08 -22.69
CA THR A 26 -11.64 -23.68 -22.52
C THR A 26 -11.72 -23.43 -21.03
N ALA A 27 -10.78 -22.65 -20.46
CA ALA A 27 -10.85 -22.27 -19.06
C ALA A 27 -12.18 -21.56 -18.83
N ALA A 28 -13.01 -22.10 -17.93
CA ALA A 28 -14.24 -21.45 -17.55
C ALA A 28 -13.89 -20.07 -16.96
N ALA A 29 -14.59 -19.03 -17.40
CA ALA A 29 -14.47 -17.71 -16.79
C ALA A 29 -14.82 -17.84 -15.30
N VAL A 30 -13.90 -17.45 -14.43
CA VAL A 30 -14.15 -17.40 -12.99
C VAL A 30 -15.25 -16.36 -12.77
N ALA A 31 -16.29 -16.72 -12.03
CA ALA A 31 -17.36 -15.77 -11.69
C ALA A 31 -16.76 -14.63 -10.85
N GLN A 32 -16.99 -13.40 -11.30
CA GLN A 32 -16.58 -12.18 -10.61
C GLN A 32 -17.82 -11.57 -9.95
N THR A 33 -17.72 -11.27 -8.65
CA THR A 33 -18.75 -10.58 -7.88
C THR A 33 -18.33 -9.13 -7.69
N THR A 34 -19.30 -8.21 -7.81
CA THR A 34 -19.11 -6.81 -7.43
C THR A 34 -19.75 -6.58 -6.07
N TRP A 35 -18.94 -6.17 -5.11
CA TRP A 35 -19.37 -5.80 -3.76
C TRP A 35 -19.57 -4.28 -3.73
N THR A 36 -20.78 -3.84 -3.37
CA THR A 36 -21.11 -2.41 -3.32
C THR A 36 -21.10 -1.94 -1.87
N VAL A 37 -20.16 -1.06 -1.54
CA VAL A 37 -20.13 -0.35 -0.26
C VAL A 37 -21.16 0.76 -0.30
N ASP A 38 -22.16 0.70 0.57
CA ASP A 38 -23.30 1.64 0.56
C ASP A 38 -23.58 2.30 1.91
N ILE A 39 -22.72 2.07 2.91
CA ILE A 39 -22.72 2.83 4.15
C ILE A 39 -21.33 3.41 4.45
N VAL A 40 -21.31 4.54 5.15
CA VAL A 40 -20.07 5.20 5.58
C VAL A 40 -19.53 4.67 6.91
N ALA A 41 -20.37 3.96 7.66
CA ALA A 41 -19.99 3.35 8.92
C ALA A 41 -19.03 2.18 8.67
N ASP A 42 -18.02 2.04 9.54
CA ASP A 42 -17.15 0.87 9.57
C ASP A 42 -17.76 -0.16 10.52
N GLU A 43 -18.42 -1.16 9.94
CA GLU A 43 -19.14 -2.21 10.64
C GLU A 43 -18.47 -3.57 10.37
N ASN A 44 -18.83 -4.56 11.18
CA ASN A 44 -18.25 -5.89 11.09
C ASN A 44 -19.22 -6.94 11.65
N ASP A 45 -20.48 -6.89 11.23
CA ASP A 45 -21.50 -7.84 11.66
C ASP A 45 -21.72 -8.97 10.65
N SER A 46 -20.93 -8.96 9.55
CA SER A 46 -20.96 -9.91 8.44
C SER A 46 -22.21 -9.79 7.55
N ALA A 47 -22.97 -8.71 7.68
CA ALA A 47 -23.96 -8.33 6.68
C ALA A 47 -23.27 -7.48 5.60
N CYS A 48 -23.40 -7.90 4.35
CA CYS A 48 -23.20 -7.00 3.23
C CYS A 48 -24.42 -7.18 2.32
N ILE A 49 -25.45 -6.40 2.62
CA ILE A 49 -26.71 -6.37 1.89
C ILE A 49 -27.04 -4.92 1.53
N PRO A 50 -27.95 -4.68 0.58
CA PRO A 50 -28.31 -3.30 0.21
C PRO A 50 -28.78 -2.47 1.41
N GLY A 51 -28.10 -1.35 1.65
CA GLY A 51 -28.29 -0.42 2.76
C GLY A 51 -27.49 -0.74 4.02
N ASP A 52 -26.65 -1.77 3.97
CA ASP A 52 -25.94 -2.37 5.12
C ASP A 52 -24.69 -3.13 4.64
N CYS A 53 -23.80 -2.44 3.93
CA CYS A 53 -22.51 -2.99 3.53
C CYS A 53 -21.39 -1.95 3.68
N SER A 54 -20.57 -2.13 4.72
CA SER A 54 -19.36 -1.34 4.93
C SER A 54 -18.20 -1.79 4.04
N LEU A 55 -17.15 -0.97 3.95
CA LEU A 55 -15.92 -1.35 3.24
C LEU A 55 -15.28 -2.61 3.85
N ARG A 56 -15.36 -2.78 5.17
CA ARG A 56 -14.78 -3.94 5.84
C ARG A 56 -15.50 -5.23 5.47
N GLU A 57 -16.83 -5.20 5.44
CA GLU A 57 -17.63 -6.36 5.03
C GLU A 57 -17.43 -6.68 3.55
N ALA A 58 -17.39 -5.67 2.68
CA ALA A 58 -17.08 -5.87 1.27
C ALA A 58 -15.71 -6.54 1.06
N ILE A 59 -14.68 -6.12 1.81
CA ILE A 59 -13.35 -6.75 1.76
C ILE A 59 -13.38 -8.19 2.31
N ALA A 60 -14.13 -8.44 3.38
CA ALA A 60 -14.23 -9.77 3.98
C ALA A 60 -14.96 -10.77 3.08
N GLY A 61 -15.95 -10.29 2.31
CA GLY A 61 -16.70 -11.09 1.34
C GLY A 61 -15.99 -11.30 0.01
N ALA A 62 -15.13 -10.37 -0.40
CA ALA A 62 -14.47 -10.38 -1.70
C ALA A 62 -13.49 -11.56 -1.88
N GLY A 63 -13.73 -12.34 -2.92
CA GLY A 63 -12.81 -13.37 -3.40
C GLY A 63 -11.79 -12.83 -4.41
N PRO A 64 -10.86 -13.69 -4.89
CA PRO A 64 -9.96 -13.32 -5.98
C PRO A 64 -10.76 -12.91 -7.23
N LEU A 65 -10.33 -11.80 -7.85
CA LEU A 65 -10.95 -11.16 -9.03
C LEU A 65 -12.24 -10.37 -8.77
N ASP A 66 -12.81 -10.41 -7.56
CA ASP A 66 -13.93 -9.54 -7.21
C ASP A 66 -13.52 -8.06 -7.23
N THR A 67 -14.50 -7.19 -7.46
CA THR A 67 -14.32 -5.74 -7.39
C THR A 67 -15.16 -5.16 -6.26
N ILE A 68 -14.61 -4.14 -5.61
CA ILE A 68 -15.32 -3.32 -4.64
C ILE A 68 -15.61 -1.96 -5.27
N GLU A 69 -16.89 -1.60 -5.31
CA GLU A 69 -17.42 -0.32 -5.80
C GLU A 69 -18.17 0.43 -4.68
N PHE A 70 -18.43 1.72 -4.89
CA PHE A 70 -19.06 2.59 -3.89
C PHE A 70 -20.42 3.10 -4.38
N GLY A 71 -21.47 2.73 -3.66
CA GLY A 71 -22.86 3.16 -3.83
C GLY A 71 -23.35 3.99 -2.63
N LEU A 72 -22.48 4.85 -2.09
CA LEU A 72 -22.75 5.58 -0.86
C LEU A 72 -23.91 6.59 -1.03
N PRO A 73 -24.84 6.68 -0.06
CA PRO A 73 -25.93 7.64 -0.09
C PRO A 73 -25.43 9.08 0.07
N GLY A 74 -26.22 10.02 -0.44
CA GLY A 74 -25.91 11.45 -0.37
C GLY A 74 -25.03 11.93 -1.51
N SER A 75 -24.26 12.98 -1.27
CA SER A 75 -23.35 13.58 -2.25
C SER A 75 -21.94 13.68 -1.68
N PRO A 76 -20.90 13.50 -2.50
CA PRO A 76 -19.51 13.59 -2.06
C PRO A 76 -19.16 15.01 -1.54
N PRO A 77 -18.08 15.16 -0.76
CA PRO A 77 -17.12 14.12 -0.40
C PRO A 77 -17.61 13.22 0.73
N TRP A 78 -17.33 11.92 0.62
CA TRP A 78 -17.55 10.93 1.68
C TRP A 78 -16.25 10.65 2.44
N THR A 79 -16.38 10.31 3.72
CA THR A 79 -15.25 9.86 4.55
C THR A 79 -15.64 8.60 5.29
N LEU A 80 -14.96 7.50 4.98
CA LEU A 80 -15.05 6.23 5.68
C LEU A 80 -14.07 6.28 6.86
N ARG A 81 -14.59 6.30 8.09
CA ARG A 81 -13.77 6.35 9.30
C ARG A 81 -13.59 4.94 9.84
N LEU A 82 -12.36 4.46 9.84
CA LEU A 82 -12.08 3.10 10.25
C LEU A 82 -11.94 3.00 11.77
N ALA A 83 -12.57 2.01 12.38
CA ALA A 83 -12.41 1.66 13.79
C ALA A 83 -11.17 0.79 14.04
N SER A 84 -10.66 0.11 13.00
CA SER A 84 -9.45 -0.71 13.06
C SER A 84 -8.81 -0.88 11.67
N PRO A 85 -7.57 -1.37 11.55
CA PRO A 85 -6.97 -1.63 10.24
C PRO A 85 -7.79 -2.60 9.37
N LEU A 86 -7.74 -2.37 8.06
CA LEU A 86 -8.21 -3.32 7.04
C LEU A 86 -7.02 -4.21 6.63
N THR A 87 -7.04 -5.46 7.08
CA THR A 87 -5.99 -6.44 6.77
C THR A 87 -6.29 -7.14 5.45
N ILE A 88 -5.32 -7.13 4.54
CA ILE A 88 -5.43 -7.74 3.21
C ILE A 88 -4.52 -8.97 3.16
N ALA A 89 -5.14 -10.16 3.23
CA ALA A 89 -4.45 -11.45 3.08
C ALA A 89 -4.64 -12.09 1.69
N GLY A 90 -5.63 -11.61 0.92
CA GLY A 90 -5.97 -12.08 -0.42
C GLY A 90 -5.67 -11.06 -1.52
N THR A 91 -6.23 -11.29 -2.72
CA THR A 91 -6.17 -10.33 -3.83
C THR A 91 -7.43 -9.49 -3.87
N ILE A 92 -7.30 -8.19 -3.64
CA ILE A 92 -8.41 -7.24 -3.56
C ILE A 92 -8.16 -6.06 -4.50
N SER A 93 -9.20 -5.64 -5.22
CA SER A 93 -9.18 -4.43 -6.04
C SER A 93 -10.31 -3.49 -5.61
N ILE A 94 -9.94 -2.24 -5.31
CA ILE A 94 -10.86 -1.17 -4.90
C ILE A 94 -10.73 -0.02 -5.89
N SER A 95 -11.84 0.34 -6.54
CA SER A 95 -11.92 1.51 -7.40
C SER A 95 -12.86 2.53 -6.80
N GLY A 96 -12.31 3.66 -6.39
CA GLY A 96 -13.07 4.77 -5.86
C GLY A 96 -13.68 5.67 -6.94
N PRO A 97 -14.57 6.58 -6.54
CA PRO A 97 -15.17 7.57 -7.45
C PRO A 97 -14.26 8.79 -7.72
N GLY A 98 -13.08 8.86 -7.10
CA GLY A 98 -12.15 10.00 -7.13
C GLY A 98 -11.61 10.30 -5.74
N SER A 99 -10.32 10.66 -5.62
CA SER A 99 -9.71 10.96 -4.32
C SER A 99 -10.24 12.24 -3.68
N ASP A 100 -10.82 13.14 -4.48
CA ASP A 100 -11.58 14.31 -4.05
C ASP A 100 -13.02 13.98 -3.62
N GLN A 101 -13.52 12.80 -3.96
CA GLN A 101 -14.88 12.36 -3.67
C GLN A 101 -14.96 11.36 -2.51
N LEU A 102 -13.93 10.54 -2.30
CA LEU A 102 -13.92 9.51 -1.26
C LEU A 102 -12.59 9.47 -0.50
N ARG A 103 -12.67 9.60 0.83
CA ARG A 103 -11.54 9.44 1.76
C ARG A 103 -11.74 8.21 2.65
N ILE A 104 -10.69 7.41 2.81
CA ILE A 104 -10.56 6.37 3.84
C ILE A 104 -9.67 6.94 4.94
N SER A 105 -10.23 7.15 6.12
CA SER A 105 -9.60 7.92 7.20
C SER A 105 -9.27 7.05 8.40
N GLY A 106 -8.07 7.25 8.95
CA GLY A 106 -7.64 6.67 10.22
C GLY A 106 -8.04 7.49 11.46
N ASP A 107 -8.74 8.60 11.29
CA ASP A 107 -9.34 9.43 12.36
C ASP A 107 -10.73 8.86 12.70
N SER A 108 -10.75 7.86 13.58
CA SER A 108 -11.91 7.03 13.90
C SER A 108 -13.03 7.87 14.50
N GLY A 109 -12.67 8.83 15.38
CA GLY A 109 -13.62 9.69 16.08
C GLY A 109 -14.03 10.96 15.34
N GLY A 110 -13.30 11.36 14.29
CA GLY A 110 -13.53 12.64 13.62
C GLY A 110 -13.10 13.86 14.39
N ASP A 111 -12.19 13.70 15.34
CA ASP A 111 -11.66 14.80 16.16
C ASP A 111 -10.44 15.49 15.51
N GLY A 112 -9.98 14.98 14.37
CA GLY A 112 -8.83 15.50 13.63
C GLY A 112 -7.50 14.84 14.01
N THR A 113 -7.49 13.94 14.97
CA THR A 113 -6.35 13.13 15.39
C THR A 113 -6.42 11.76 14.71
N ALA A 114 -5.27 11.25 14.29
CA ALA A 114 -5.19 9.90 13.74
C ALA A 114 -5.21 8.86 14.87
N ASP A 115 -6.03 7.82 14.73
CA ASP A 115 -6.22 6.74 15.72
C ASP A 115 -5.71 5.39 15.22
N VAL A 116 -5.92 5.10 13.93
CA VAL A 116 -5.64 3.80 13.34
C VAL A 116 -4.82 3.90 12.07
N ARG A 117 -4.12 2.81 11.73
CA ARG A 117 -3.58 2.58 10.39
C ARG A 117 -4.71 2.07 9.49
N PRO A 118 -5.08 2.73 8.38
CA PRO A 118 -6.11 2.24 7.48
C PRO A 118 -5.86 0.87 6.87
N PHE A 119 -4.66 0.59 6.35
CA PHE A 119 -4.40 -0.65 5.60
C PHE A 119 -3.13 -1.38 6.05
N GLU A 120 -3.25 -2.70 6.17
CA GLU A 120 -2.14 -3.63 6.36
C GLU A 120 -2.22 -4.75 5.31
N ILE A 121 -1.20 -4.84 4.45
CA ILE A 121 -1.11 -5.86 3.41
C ILE A 121 -0.13 -6.92 3.88
N ASP A 122 -0.63 -8.13 4.10
CA ASP A 122 0.18 -9.27 4.51
C ASP A 122 1.08 -9.75 3.38
N ALA A 123 2.06 -10.61 3.70
CA ALA A 123 3.03 -11.11 2.73
C ALA A 123 2.42 -11.85 1.54
N ALA A 124 1.26 -12.48 1.73
CA ALA A 124 0.49 -13.15 0.66
C ALA A 124 -0.57 -12.23 0.02
N GLY A 125 -0.80 -11.04 0.59
CA GLY A 125 -1.81 -10.10 0.14
C GLY A 125 -1.40 -9.35 -1.11
N SER A 126 -2.40 -8.99 -1.92
CA SER A 126 -2.26 -8.10 -3.06
C SER A 126 -3.41 -7.11 -3.05
N LEU A 127 -3.09 -5.82 -2.91
CA LEU A 127 -4.07 -4.74 -2.92
C LEU A 127 -3.84 -3.82 -4.12
N SER A 128 -4.89 -3.57 -4.89
CA SER A 128 -4.94 -2.50 -5.88
C SER A 128 -5.93 -1.43 -5.41
N LEU A 129 -5.44 -0.20 -5.23
CA LEU A 129 -6.26 0.98 -4.93
C LEU A 129 -6.21 1.94 -6.10
N ALA A 130 -7.36 2.31 -6.61
CA ALA A 130 -7.51 3.33 -7.65
C ALA A 130 -8.48 4.43 -7.22
N GLN A 131 -8.17 5.69 -7.53
CA GLN A 131 -9.11 6.81 -7.42
C GLN A 131 -9.76 6.97 -6.03
N VAL A 132 -8.98 6.76 -4.97
CA VAL A 132 -9.39 6.96 -3.58
C VAL A 132 -8.40 7.85 -2.85
N GLY A 133 -8.89 8.58 -1.86
CA GLY A 133 -8.03 9.25 -0.90
C GLY A 133 -7.87 8.43 0.37
N ILE A 134 -6.70 8.51 0.99
CA ILE A 134 -6.38 7.89 2.28
C ILE A 134 -5.78 8.96 3.17
N GLU A 135 -6.27 9.11 4.39
CA GLU A 135 -5.80 10.20 5.25
C GLU A 135 -5.73 9.85 6.72
N LYS A 136 -4.95 10.65 7.44
CA LYS A 136 -4.92 10.66 8.91
C LYS A 136 -4.74 9.28 9.52
N GLY A 137 -3.88 8.47 8.90
CA GLY A 137 -3.48 7.19 9.46
C GLY A 137 -2.32 7.35 10.43
N ILE A 138 -2.31 6.58 11.50
CA ILE A 138 -1.16 6.46 12.41
C ILE A 138 -0.75 5.00 12.57
N SER A 139 0.54 4.73 12.51
CA SER A 139 1.05 3.38 12.80
C SER A 139 0.91 3.06 14.29
N PRO A 140 0.64 1.80 14.68
CA PRO A 140 0.66 1.39 16.08
C PRO A 140 2.05 1.51 16.69
N ALA A 141 2.10 1.57 18.03
CA ALA A 141 3.34 1.42 18.78
C ALA A 141 3.93 0.00 18.61
N GLY A 142 5.22 -0.17 18.89
CA GLY A 142 5.86 -1.49 18.96
C GLY A 142 6.61 -1.92 17.70
N SER A 143 6.55 -3.21 17.38
CA SER A 143 7.37 -3.85 16.32
C SER A 143 6.82 -3.67 14.91
N THR A 144 5.54 -3.34 14.75
CA THR A 144 4.88 -3.12 13.45
C THR A 144 4.73 -1.64 13.10
N ARG A 145 5.52 -0.78 13.74
CA ARG A 145 5.36 0.69 13.73
C ARG A 145 5.61 1.42 12.41
N ASN A 146 6.03 0.76 11.33
CA ASN A 146 6.31 1.47 10.07
C ASN A 146 5.06 1.54 9.17
N GLY A 147 4.89 2.65 8.45
CA GLY A 147 3.71 2.88 7.60
C GLY A 147 2.57 3.48 8.43
N GLY A 148 2.37 4.79 8.36
CA GLY A 148 1.28 5.44 9.08
C GLY A 148 -0.08 5.09 8.50
N CYS A 149 -0.24 5.22 7.18
CA CYS A 149 -1.48 4.87 6.49
C CYS A 149 -1.49 3.44 5.94
N LEU A 150 -0.39 3.04 5.32
CA LEU A 150 -0.25 1.77 4.60
C LEU A 150 1.01 1.05 5.05
N ARG A 151 0.87 -0.21 5.44
CA ARG A 151 2.00 -1.12 5.63
C ARG A 151 1.90 -2.25 4.62
N ASN A 152 2.87 -2.31 3.69
CA ASN A 152 2.93 -3.34 2.67
C ASN A 152 4.02 -4.38 2.98
N LEU A 153 3.62 -5.64 3.11
CA LEU A 153 4.51 -6.80 3.12
C LEU A 153 4.34 -7.72 1.89
N GLY A 154 3.31 -7.49 1.09
CA GLY A 154 2.98 -8.24 -0.12
C GLY A 154 3.08 -7.37 -1.37
N THR A 155 2.00 -7.29 -2.14
CA THR A 155 1.92 -6.45 -3.35
C THR A 155 0.94 -5.30 -3.15
N LEU A 156 1.37 -4.08 -3.46
CA LEU A 156 0.53 -2.88 -3.39
C LEU A 156 0.63 -2.09 -4.69
N THR A 157 -0.51 -1.82 -5.31
CA THR A 157 -0.64 -0.91 -6.46
C THR A 157 -1.49 0.28 -6.06
N LEU A 158 -0.96 1.48 -6.29
CA LEU A 158 -1.60 2.76 -6.01
C LEU A 158 -1.70 3.55 -7.31
N GLU A 159 -2.92 3.80 -7.78
CA GLU A 159 -3.16 4.52 -9.04
C GLU A 159 -4.13 5.68 -8.84
N ALA A 160 -3.72 6.90 -9.18
CA ALA A 160 -4.54 8.09 -9.00
C ALA A 160 -5.11 8.23 -7.58
N VAL A 161 -4.30 7.88 -6.57
CA VAL A 161 -4.67 8.02 -5.16
C VAL A 161 -4.07 9.29 -4.57
N GLU A 162 -4.68 9.77 -3.50
CA GLU A 162 -4.09 10.81 -2.66
C GLU A 162 -3.91 10.29 -1.24
N ILE A 163 -2.68 10.33 -0.72
CA ILE A 163 -2.37 9.90 0.64
C ILE A 163 -1.85 11.09 1.44
N SER A 164 -2.57 11.48 2.49
CA SER A 164 -2.29 12.73 3.19
C SER A 164 -2.37 12.68 4.70
N ALA A 165 -1.55 13.51 5.36
CA ALA A 165 -1.58 13.71 6.81
C ALA A 165 -1.42 12.40 7.61
N CYS A 166 -0.72 11.42 7.04
CA CYS A 166 -0.39 10.18 7.73
C CYS A 166 0.86 10.35 8.58
N SER A 167 0.92 9.65 9.71
CA SER A 167 1.99 9.77 10.67
C SER A 167 2.58 8.43 11.09
N GLY A 168 3.91 8.35 11.11
CA GLY A 168 4.62 7.28 11.81
C GLY A 168 4.57 7.49 13.33
N TRP A 169 4.56 6.38 14.07
CA TRP A 169 4.60 6.38 15.52
C TRP A 169 5.88 7.04 16.03
N SER A 170 5.72 7.97 16.98
CA SER A 170 6.83 8.66 17.63
C SER A 170 7.30 7.91 18.87
N GLY A 171 8.61 7.60 18.91
CA GLY A 171 9.29 7.08 20.09
C GLY A 171 9.14 7.97 21.32
N THR A 172 8.89 9.27 21.13
CA THR A 172 8.66 10.25 22.21
C THR A 172 7.42 9.96 23.07
N SER A 173 6.49 9.13 22.58
CA SER A 173 5.29 8.74 23.34
C SER A 173 5.56 7.61 24.34
N SER A 174 6.72 6.95 24.27
CA SER A 174 7.10 5.90 25.22
C SER A 174 7.85 6.50 26.42
N THR A 175 7.38 6.21 27.63
CA THR A 175 8.07 6.46 28.90
C THR A 175 9.39 5.66 29.05
N PHE A 176 9.70 4.81 28.06
CA PHE A 176 10.89 3.97 27.99
C PHE A 176 11.62 4.18 26.65
N ASN A 177 12.27 5.33 26.52
CA ASN A 177 13.73 5.42 26.36
C ASN A 177 14.40 4.41 25.39
N GLY A 178 14.68 4.87 24.16
CA GLY A 178 15.54 4.15 23.21
C GLY A 178 14.93 3.79 21.85
N ASN A 179 13.64 4.05 21.64
CA ASN A 179 13.00 3.68 20.38
C ASN A 179 13.24 4.72 19.27
N ALA A 180 13.76 4.24 18.14
CA ALA A 180 13.78 5.00 16.89
C ALA A 180 12.36 5.23 16.35
N GLY A 181 12.17 6.33 15.65
CA GLY A 181 10.91 6.68 15.03
C GLY A 181 10.48 5.71 13.92
N ALA A 182 9.17 5.61 13.70
CA ALA A 182 8.58 4.85 12.61
C ALA A 182 8.94 5.42 11.23
N SER A 183 9.40 4.58 10.31
CA SER A 183 9.67 4.99 8.92
C SER A 183 8.44 4.84 8.02
N GLY A 184 8.37 5.64 6.95
CA GLY A 184 7.23 5.63 6.03
C GLY A 184 6.00 6.27 6.67
N GLY A 185 5.98 7.60 6.79
CA GLY A 185 4.86 8.30 7.44
C GLY A 185 3.52 8.00 6.77
N ALA A 186 3.47 7.87 5.44
CA ALA A 186 2.31 7.32 4.73
C ALA A 186 2.46 5.83 4.45
N VAL A 187 3.47 5.44 3.69
CA VAL A 187 3.65 4.08 3.15
C VAL A 187 4.96 3.49 3.63
N TRP A 188 4.89 2.29 4.18
CA TRP A 188 6.05 1.42 4.37
C TRP A 188 5.99 0.25 3.38
N ASN A 189 7.00 0.11 2.54
CA ASN A 189 7.17 -1.05 1.67
C ASN A 189 8.27 -1.97 2.24
N GLY A 190 7.87 -3.09 2.83
CA GLY A 190 8.77 -4.01 3.54
C GLY A 190 9.73 -4.77 2.63
N ALA A 191 10.75 -5.39 3.24
CA ALA A 191 11.67 -6.26 2.50
C ALA A 191 10.92 -7.41 1.82
N GLY A 192 11.21 -7.63 0.53
CA GLY A 192 10.51 -8.63 -0.29
C GLY A 192 9.16 -8.18 -0.87
N ALA A 193 8.60 -7.05 -0.41
CA ALA A 193 7.35 -6.51 -0.89
C ALA A 193 7.51 -5.73 -2.21
N VAL A 194 6.43 -5.63 -2.99
CA VAL A 194 6.37 -4.91 -4.26
C VAL A 194 5.37 -3.77 -4.17
N LEU A 195 5.79 -2.57 -4.57
CA LEU A 195 4.99 -1.36 -4.58
C LEU A 195 5.05 -0.72 -5.98
N SER A 196 3.88 -0.41 -6.54
CA SER A 196 3.76 0.43 -7.73
C SER A 196 2.93 1.67 -7.39
N ILE A 197 3.46 2.86 -7.65
CA ILE A 197 2.75 4.13 -7.47
C ILE A 197 2.71 4.87 -8.81
N ALA A 198 1.50 5.23 -9.21
CA ALA A 198 1.19 5.83 -10.50
C ALA A 198 0.26 7.02 -10.31
N SER A 199 0.54 8.15 -10.97
CA SER A 199 -0.41 9.28 -11.08
C SER A 199 -0.95 9.78 -9.74
N SER A 200 -0.17 9.64 -8.67
CA SER A 200 -0.66 9.78 -7.30
C SER A 200 -0.08 11.02 -6.61
N ARG A 201 -0.64 11.37 -5.45
CA ARG A 201 -0.19 12.51 -4.65
C ARG A 201 -0.01 12.10 -3.20
N LEU A 202 1.21 12.21 -2.67
CA LEU A 202 1.52 11.90 -1.28
C LEU A 202 1.94 13.18 -0.56
N THR A 203 1.15 13.63 0.41
CA THR A 203 1.34 14.98 0.98
C THR A 203 1.22 15.08 2.48
N LEU A 204 1.99 15.99 3.08
CA LEU A 204 1.90 16.29 4.51
C LEU A 204 2.07 15.06 5.40
N ASN A 205 2.77 14.04 4.91
CA ASN A 205 3.02 12.82 5.68
C ASN A 205 4.30 12.97 6.48
N VAL A 206 4.30 12.45 7.70
CA VAL A 206 5.38 12.65 8.66
C VAL A 206 5.85 11.32 9.21
N ALA A 207 7.12 11.00 9.07
CA ALA A 207 7.71 9.84 9.73
C ALA A 207 7.85 10.11 11.25
N GLY A 208 7.85 9.05 12.05
CA GLY A 208 7.82 9.17 13.51
C GLY A 208 9.10 9.78 14.10
N GLY A 209 8.99 10.51 15.21
CA GLY A 209 10.16 11.04 15.93
C GLY A 209 10.90 9.97 16.75
N GLY A 210 12.20 10.14 16.96
CA GLY A 210 12.98 9.34 17.91
C GLY A 210 12.62 9.68 19.37
N ALA A 211 12.71 8.71 20.28
CA ALA A 211 12.46 8.92 21.71
C ALA A 211 13.52 9.81 22.37
N SER A 212 13.26 10.34 23.56
CA SER A 212 14.35 10.95 24.35
C SER A 212 15.26 9.85 24.93
N SER A 213 16.54 10.16 25.13
CA SER A 213 17.49 9.30 25.83
C SER A 213 17.12 9.23 27.31
N PRO A 214 17.11 8.02 27.91
CA PRO A 214 16.82 7.82 29.33
C PRO A 214 17.71 8.64 30.27
N ASP A 215 18.98 8.75 29.92
CA ASP A 215 19.99 9.38 30.76
C ASP A 215 20.05 10.91 30.56
N GLY A 216 19.39 11.44 29.53
CA GLY A 216 19.44 12.87 29.18
C GLY A 216 20.80 13.36 28.69
N PHE A 217 21.78 12.47 28.46
CA PHE A 217 23.15 12.81 28.07
C PHE A 217 23.59 12.09 26.79
N SER A 218 23.20 10.82 26.63
CA SER A 218 23.48 10.06 25.41
C SER A 218 22.61 10.53 24.26
N ALA A 219 23.13 10.43 23.03
CA ALA A 219 22.37 10.77 21.86
C ALA A 219 21.06 9.97 21.81
N GLY A 220 19.94 10.68 21.61
CA GLY A 220 18.64 10.08 21.44
C GLY A 220 18.57 9.23 20.18
N PRO A 221 17.67 8.23 20.14
CA PRO A 221 17.39 7.46 18.94
C PRO A 221 17.08 8.30 17.71
N GLU A 222 17.32 7.72 16.54
CA GLU A 222 17.07 8.39 15.26
C GLU A 222 15.57 8.54 14.97
N GLY A 223 15.23 9.59 14.22
CA GLY A 223 13.91 9.75 13.63
C GLY A 223 13.65 8.73 12.51
N GLY A 224 12.39 8.48 12.22
CA GLY A 224 11.99 7.62 11.11
C GLY A 224 12.30 8.25 9.75
N SER A 225 12.69 7.43 8.79
CA SER A 225 13.03 7.87 7.43
C SER A 225 11.81 7.83 6.50
N GLY A 226 11.79 8.65 5.45
CA GLY A 226 10.72 8.66 4.44
C GLY A 226 9.40 9.17 4.98
N GLY A 227 9.19 10.49 5.00
CA GLY A 227 7.93 11.07 5.47
C GLY A 227 6.71 10.59 4.71
N ALA A 228 6.82 10.44 3.38
CA ALA A 228 5.79 9.80 2.57
C ALA A 228 6.03 8.30 2.46
N LEU A 229 7.18 7.90 1.94
CA LEU A 229 7.49 6.52 1.59
C LEU A 229 8.84 6.11 2.15
N ALA A 230 8.87 4.98 2.85
CA ALA A 230 10.10 4.25 3.12
C ALA A 230 10.05 2.89 2.42
N ASN A 231 11.05 2.63 1.59
CA ASN A 231 11.15 1.44 0.76
C ASN A 231 12.32 0.56 1.19
N ALA A 232 12.02 -0.63 1.70
CA ALA A 232 12.98 -1.73 1.92
C ALA A 232 12.77 -2.88 0.91
N GLY A 233 11.70 -2.85 0.13
CA GLY A 233 11.39 -3.81 -0.94
C GLY A 233 11.70 -3.26 -2.33
N THR A 234 10.87 -3.61 -3.30
CA THR A 234 10.90 -3.01 -4.64
C THR A 234 9.78 -2.00 -4.79
N ALA A 235 10.11 -0.76 -5.18
CA ALA A 235 9.15 0.28 -5.51
C ALA A 235 9.40 0.80 -6.94
N THR A 236 8.32 0.98 -7.69
CA THR A 236 8.32 1.73 -8.96
C THR A 236 7.40 2.93 -8.80
N ILE A 237 7.89 4.12 -9.13
CA ILE A 237 7.13 5.36 -8.96
C ILE A 237 7.14 6.15 -10.27
N PHE A 238 5.97 6.45 -10.81
CA PHE A 238 5.85 7.31 -11.99
C PHE A 238 4.69 8.29 -11.85
N ASP A 239 4.86 9.48 -12.44
CA ASP A 239 3.86 10.55 -12.46
C ASP A 239 3.25 10.89 -11.09
N THR A 240 4.08 10.81 -10.04
CA THR A 240 3.63 10.97 -8.65
C THR A 240 4.22 12.22 -8.02
N THR A 241 3.39 12.97 -7.30
CA THR A 241 3.79 14.19 -6.59
C THR A 241 4.02 13.90 -5.10
N PHE A 242 5.13 14.39 -4.57
CA PHE A 242 5.42 14.40 -3.14
C PHE A 242 5.52 15.85 -2.64
N GLU A 243 4.65 16.26 -1.71
CA GLU A 243 4.63 17.65 -1.23
C GLU A 243 4.49 17.76 0.29
N GLY A 244 5.31 18.59 0.93
CA GLY A 244 5.19 18.89 2.37
C GLY A 244 5.42 17.68 3.30
N ASN A 245 6.06 16.62 2.81
CA ASN A 245 6.38 15.44 3.61
C ASN A 245 7.65 15.68 4.43
N HIS A 246 7.69 15.12 5.64
CA HIS A 246 8.80 15.30 6.58
C HIS A 246 9.28 13.98 7.16
N ALA A 247 10.61 13.79 7.17
CA ALA A 247 11.22 12.72 7.95
C ALA A 247 11.06 13.03 9.46
N GLY A 248 11.21 12.00 10.27
CA GLY A 248 11.11 12.09 11.72
C GLY A 248 12.24 12.92 12.31
N ARG A 249 11.92 13.67 13.37
CA ARG A 249 12.95 14.34 14.17
C ARG A 249 13.72 13.32 14.99
N GLY A 250 15.00 13.56 15.21
CA GLY A 250 15.78 12.77 16.14
C GLY A 250 15.35 12.98 17.59
N GLY A 251 15.66 12.00 18.41
CA GLY A 251 15.45 12.01 19.84
C GLY A 251 16.31 13.04 20.58
N TYR A 252 15.84 13.54 21.73
CA TYR A 252 16.65 14.40 22.60
C TYR A 252 17.57 13.57 23.52
N PRO A 253 18.79 14.01 23.87
CA PRO A 253 19.57 15.07 23.21
C PRO A 253 20.18 14.58 21.90
N ASP A 254 20.44 15.47 20.94
CA ASP A 254 21.31 15.25 19.77
C ASP A 254 21.06 14.00 18.88
N GLY A 255 19.87 13.41 18.93
CA GLY A 255 19.48 12.33 18.03
C GLY A 255 19.38 12.82 16.58
N ARG A 256 19.73 11.95 15.64
CA ARG A 256 19.69 12.29 14.21
C ARG A 256 18.25 12.26 13.70
N GLY A 257 17.89 13.22 12.85
CA GLY A 257 16.67 13.11 12.06
C GLY A 257 16.71 11.92 11.11
N GLY A 258 15.55 11.47 10.65
CA GLY A 258 15.48 10.44 9.63
C GLY A 258 15.88 10.96 8.24
N ASP A 259 16.27 10.04 7.37
CA ASP A 259 16.66 10.35 6.00
C ASP A 259 15.44 10.47 5.08
N GLY A 260 15.54 11.31 4.05
CA GLY A 260 14.53 11.45 3.00
C GLY A 260 13.21 12.05 3.48
N GLY A 261 13.08 13.39 3.38
CA GLY A 261 11.87 14.10 3.80
C GLY A 261 10.58 13.52 3.22
N ALA A 262 10.60 13.17 1.93
CA ALA A 262 9.50 12.45 1.29
C ALA A 262 9.80 10.95 1.13
N VAL A 263 10.85 10.60 0.40
CA VAL A 263 11.16 9.22 0.02
C VAL A 263 12.50 8.80 0.60
N ALA A 264 12.53 7.64 1.26
CA ALA A 264 13.73 6.96 1.68
C ALA A 264 13.81 5.57 1.06
N ASN A 265 14.85 5.31 0.27
CA ASN A 265 15.17 3.96 -0.19
C ASN A 265 16.21 3.36 0.77
N LEU A 266 15.78 2.38 1.56
CA LEU A 266 16.56 1.77 2.62
C LEU A 266 17.50 0.69 2.06
N ALA A 267 18.44 0.25 2.90
CA ALA A 267 19.39 -0.78 2.52
C ALA A 267 18.68 -2.04 2.01
N GLY A 268 19.07 -2.50 0.81
CA GLY A 268 18.46 -3.65 0.12
C GLY A 268 17.21 -3.31 -0.70
N GLY A 269 16.65 -2.10 -0.55
CA GLY A 269 15.53 -1.63 -1.34
C GLY A 269 15.93 -1.25 -2.77
N VAL A 270 15.05 -1.53 -3.73
CA VAL A 270 15.17 -1.10 -5.12
C VAL A 270 14.09 -0.08 -5.42
N LEU A 271 14.49 1.12 -5.83
CA LEU A 271 13.59 2.16 -6.30
C LEU A 271 13.81 2.39 -7.80
N ARG A 272 12.73 2.37 -8.58
CA ARG A 272 12.72 2.63 -10.02
C ARG A 272 11.81 3.79 -10.36
#